data_AF-R0KT10-F1
#
_entry.id   AF-R0KT10-F1
#
_cell.length_a   1.000
_cell.length_b   1.000
_cell.length_c   1.000
_cell.angle_alpha   90.00
_cell.angle_beta   90.00
_cell.angle_gamma   90.00
#
_symmetry.space_group_name_H-M   'P 1'
#
loop_
_entity.id
_entity.type
_entity.pdbx_description
1 polymer ?
#
loop_
_entity_poly.entity_id
_entity_poly.type
_entity_poly.pdbx_seq_one_letter_code
_entity_poly.pdbx_strand_id
1 'polypeptide(L)'
;MQKNFGYITPVPLNTDMIDIVLSKTQRQTPTVVHPQYNIVRIRKFYMTKVKKANVEFCARFSTILEEFPRLEDIHPFYAGSN
;
A
#
# COMPACT_ATOMS: atom_id res chain seq x y z
N MET A 1 -6.61 5.79 26.07
CA MET A 1 -6.47 4.46 25.43
C MET A 1 -7.76 4.15 24.67
N GLN A 2 -7.68 3.91 23.36
CA GLN A 2 -8.85 3.60 22.53
C GLN A 2 -9.52 2.31 23.04
N LYS A 3 -10.81 2.39 23.37
CA LYS A 3 -11.59 1.28 23.96
C LYS A 3 -11.98 0.18 22.95
N ASN A 4 -11.84 0.42 21.65
CA ASN A 4 -12.25 -0.50 20.59
C ASN A 4 -11.31 -0.44 19.37
N PHE A 5 -11.21 -1.55 18.63
CA PHE A 5 -10.35 -1.70 17.44
C PHE A 5 -11.07 -1.35 16.12
N GLY A 6 -12.21 -0.66 16.20
CA GLY A 6 -13.05 -0.36 15.02
C GLY A 6 -12.47 0.65 14.03
N TYR A 7 -11.33 1.26 14.35
CA TYR A 7 -10.61 2.20 13.48
C TYR A 7 -9.62 1.51 12.54
N ILE A 8 -9.37 0.19 12.73
CA ILE A 8 -8.45 -0.57 11.88
C ILE A 8 -9.12 -0.83 10.52
N THR A 9 -8.46 -0.40 9.47
CA THR A 9 -8.86 -0.63 8.09
C THR A 9 -8.76 -2.12 7.75
N PRO A 10 -9.77 -2.72 7.08
CA PRO A 10 -9.69 -4.11 6.66
C PRO A 10 -8.47 -4.37 5.78
N VAL A 11 -7.69 -5.40 6.15
CA VAL A 11 -6.51 -5.83 5.39
C VAL A 11 -6.96 -6.71 4.23
N PRO A 12 -6.72 -6.32 2.96
CA PRO A 12 -7.07 -7.15 1.81
C PRO A 12 -6.28 -8.46 1.77
N LEU A 13 -6.84 -9.47 1.09
CA LEU A 13 -6.09 -10.68 0.75
C LEU A 13 -4.97 -10.36 -0.26
N ASN A 14 -4.04 -11.30 -0.43
CA ASN A 14 -2.85 -11.09 -1.27
C ASN A 14 -3.20 -10.73 -2.73
N THR A 15 -4.15 -11.44 -3.35
CA THR A 15 -4.62 -11.20 -4.72
C THR A 15 -5.30 -9.85 -4.83
N ASP A 16 -6.19 -9.55 -3.89
CA ASP A 16 -6.95 -8.29 -3.88
C ASP A 16 -6.02 -7.09 -3.70
N MET A 17 -5.00 -7.22 -2.85
CA MET A 17 -4.00 -6.17 -2.65
C MET A 17 -3.24 -5.90 -3.95
N ILE A 18 -2.82 -6.95 -4.67
CA ILE A 18 -2.16 -6.82 -5.97
C ILE A 18 -3.10 -6.12 -6.96
N ASP A 19 -4.34 -6.57 -7.07
CA ASP A 19 -5.31 -6.02 -8.02
C ASP A 19 -5.64 -4.56 -7.74
N ILE A 20 -5.82 -4.19 -6.47
CA ILE A 20 -6.06 -2.80 -6.05
C ILE A 20 -4.89 -1.90 -6.44
N VAL A 21 -3.66 -2.32 -6.14
CA VAL A 21 -2.46 -1.52 -6.42
C VAL A 21 -2.20 -1.38 -7.92
N LEU A 22 -2.30 -2.49 -8.66
CA LEU A 22 -2.08 -2.48 -10.11
C LEU A 22 -3.18 -1.70 -10.85
N SER A 23 -4.45 -1.86 -10.45
CA SER A 23 -5.56 -1.07 -10.99
C SER A 23 -5.37 0.42 -10.77
N LYS A 24 -4.94 0.83 -9.57
CA LYS A 24 -4.68 2.24 -9.27
C LYS A 24 -3.47 2.77 -10.04
N THR A 25 -2.41 1.97 -10.17
CA THR A 25 -1.22 2.32 -10.96
C THR A 25 -1.58 2.56 -12.41
N GLN A 26 -2.41 1.71 -13.01
CA GLN A 26 -2.86 1.87 -14.39
C GLN A 26 -3.72 3.13 -14.58
N ARG A 27 -4.65 3.43 -13.65
CA ARG A 27 -5.49 4.63 -13.73
C ARG A 27 -4.71 5.94 -13.52
N GLN A 28 -3.63 5.92 -12.74
CA GLN A 28 -2.89 7.12 -12.32
C GLN A 28 -1.58 7.35 -13.09
N THR A 29 -1.22 6.47 -14.04
CA THR A 29 -0.01 6.62 -14.85
C THR A 29 -0.35 6.61 -16.34
N PRO A 30 0.46 7.26 -17.19
CA PRO A 30 0.28 7.17 -18.64
C PRO A 30 0.23 5.72 -19.11
N THR A 31 -0.67 5.41 -20.05
CA THR A 31 -0.93 4.03 -20.50
C THR A 31 -0.39 3.75 -21.91
N VAL A 32 -0.10 4.78 -22.69
CA VAL A 32 0.35 4.65 -24.08
C VAL A 32 1.81 5.11 -24.21
N VAL A 33 2.61 4.32 -24.92
CA VAL A 33 3.99 4.61 -25.31
C VAL A 33 4.19 4.19 -26.77
N HIS A 34 4.95 4.96 -27.54
CA HIS A 34 5.22 4.69 -28.95
C HIS A 34 6.72 4.40 -29.18
N PRO A 35 7.07 3.49 -30.11
CA PRO A 35 8.46 3.10 -30.38
C PRO A 35 9.37 4.26 -30.83
N GLN A 36 8.82 5.29 -31.46
CA GLN A 36 9.56 6.44 -31.99
C GLN A 36 9.98 7.44 -30.91
N TYR A 37 9.56 7.24 -29.66
CA TYR A 37 9.92 8.14 -28.57
C TYR A 37 11.40 7.99 -28.20
N ASN A 38 12.02 9.09 -27.78
CA ASN A 38 13.36 9.08 -27.23
C ASN A 38 13.46 8.04 -26.08
N ILE A 39 14.54 7.26 -26.04
CA ILE A 39 14.76 6.20 -25.05
C ILE A 39 14.62 6.68 -23.61
N VAL A 40 15.03 7.92 -23.30
CA VAL A 40 14.88 8.53 -21.97
C VAL A 40 13.40 8.63 -21.57
N ARG A 41 12.53 8.97 -22.52
CA ARG A 41 11.08 9.05 -22.30
C ARG A 41 10.47 7.68 -22.05
N ILE A 42 10.88 6.66 -22.82
CA ILE A 42 10.42 5.27 -22.65
C ILE A 42 10.86 4.72 -21.30
N ARG A 43 12.12 4.94 -20.90
CA ARG A 43 12.61 4.57 -19.56
C ARG A 43 11.81 5.25 -18.46
N LYS A 44 11.58 6.56 -18.58
CA LYS A 44 10.76 7.32 -17.61
C LYS A 44 9.33 6.78 -17.53
N PHE A 45 8.73 6.37 -18.64
CA PHE A 45 7.40 5.78 -18.68
C PHE A 45 7.32 4.53 -17.79
N TYR A 46 8.24 3.57 -17.96
CA TYR A 46 8.25 2.35 -17.14
C TYR A 46 8.68 2.60 -15.69
N MET A 47 9.69 3.45 -15.46
CA MET A 47 10.13 3.80 -14.10
C MET A 47 9.02 4.48 -13.29
N THR A 48 8.18 5.30 -13.94
CA THR A 48 7.02 5.93 -13.29
C THR A 48 6.02 4.88 -12.81
N LYS A 49 5.76 3.82 -13.60
CA LYS A 49 4.88 2.72 -13.22
C LYS A 49 5.42 1.96 -12.00
N VAL A 50 6.69 1.57 -12.04
CA VAL A 50 7.34 0.85 -10.93
C VAL A 50 7.32 1.68 -9.65
N LYS A 51 7.72 2.96 -9.73
CA LYS A 51 7.74 3.85 -8.57
C LYS A 51 6.33 4.09 -8.01
N LYS A 52 5.32 4.22 -8.88
CA LYS A 52 3.94 4.44 -8.45
C LYS A 52 3.36 3.22 -7.72
N ALA A 53 3.60 2.02 -8.24
CA ALA A 53 3.20 0.79 -7.57
C ALA A 53 3.88 0.64 -6.21
N ASN A 54 5.20 0.89 -6.13
CA ASN A 54 5.95 0.85 -4.88
C ASN A 54 5.38 1.80 -3.82
N VAL A 55 5.12 3.07 -4.19
CA VAL A 55 4.53 4.06 -3.28
C VAL A 55 3.17 3.59 -2.74
N GLU A 56 2.33 3.00 -3.58
CA GLU A 56 1.02 2.51 -3.15
C GLU A 56 1.13 1.29 -2.22
N PHE A 57 2.03 0.35 -2.50
CA PHE A 57 2.28 -0.78 -1.59
C PHE A 57 2.80 -0.28 -0.24
N CYS A 58 3.80 0.59 -0.24
CA CYS A 58 4.37 1.15 0.99
C CYS A 58 3.32 1.91 1.82
N ALA A 59 2.46 2.71 1.17
CA ALA A 59 1.40 3.41 1.87
C ALA A 59 0.45 2.44 2.59
N ARG A 60 0.02 1.36 1.91
CA ARG A 60 -0.86 0.35 2.51
C ARG A 60 -0.20 -0.40 3.67
N PHE A 61 1.06 -0.81 3.50
CA PHE A 61 1.79 -1.45 4.59
C PHE A 61 2.00 -0.52 5.78
N SER A 62 2.24 0.77 5.53
CA SER A 62 2.38 1.76 6.61
C SER A 62 1.06 1.89 7.38
N THR A 63 -0.08 1.99 6.69
CA THR A 63 -1.41 1.99 7.33
C THR A 63 -1.62 0.75 8.21
N ILE A 64 -1.26 -0.44 7.73
CA ILE A 64 -1.37 -1.67 8.53
C ILE A 64 -0.47 -1.61 9.78
N LEU A 65 0.76 -1.13 9.64
CA LEU A 65 1.71 -1.04 10.75
C LEU A 65 1.32 0.03 11.79
N GLU A 66 0.65 1.09 11.36
CA GLU A 66 0.26 2.23 12.20
C GLU A 66 -1.07 2.01 12.92
N GLU A 67 -2.05 1.37 12.26
CA GLU A 67 -3.38 1.16 12.82
C GLU A 67 -3.44 -0.03 13.77
N PHE A 68 -2.59 -1.05 13.60
CA PHE A 68 -2.57 -2.18 14.52
C PHE A 68 -1.89 -1.78 15.84
N PRO A 69 -2.55 -2.01 16.99
CA PRO A 69 -1.98 -1.68 18.29
C PRO A 69 -0.77 -2.57 18.60
N ARG A 70 0.28 -1.98 19.17
CA ARG A 70 1.43 -2.74 19.68
C ARG A 70 1.05 -3.41 21.00
N LEU A 71 1.37 -4.69 21.15
CA LEU A 71 1.03 -5.47 22.34
C LEU A 71 1.69 -4.93 23.62
N GLU A 72 2.86 -4.30 23.50
CA GLU A 72 3.60 -3.68 24.61
C GLU A 72 2.95 -2.38 25.11
N ASP A 73 2.19 -1.69 24.25
CA ASP A 73 1.59 -0.38 24.54
C ASP A 73 0.10 -0.46 24.91
N ILE A 74 -0.48 -1.67 24.87
CA ILE A 74 -1.86 -1.91 25.30
C ILE A 74 -1.92 -2.36 26.76
N HIS A 75 -2.99 -1.94 27.43
CA HIS A 75 -3.28 -2.32 28.80
C HIS A 75 -3.21 -3.85 29.01
N PRO A 76 -2.64 -4.34 30.13
CA PRO A 76 -2.43 -5.77 30.41
C PRO A 76 -3.65 -6.68 30.20
N PHE A 77 -4.85 -6.15 30.46
CA PHE A 77 -6.13 -6.81 30.15
C PHE A 77 -6.23 -7.33 28.70
N TYR A 78 -5.72 -6.57 27.73
CA TYR A 78 -5.73 -6.94 26.31
C TYR A 78 -4.43 -7.65 25.87
N ALA A 79 -3.33 -7.50 26.61
CA ALA A 79 -2.05 -8.13 26.30
C ALA A 79 -1.96 -9.60 26.75
N GLY A 80 -2.89 -10.07 27.58
CA GLY A 80 -2.97 -11.47 27.98
C GLY A 80 -1.92 -11.88 29.02
N SER A 81 -1.67 -11.05 30.04
CA SER A 81 -0.95 -11.49 31.23
C SER A 81 -1.91 -12.22 32.18
N ASN A 82 -1.79 -13.55 32.27
CA ASN A 82 -1.95 -14.24 33.54
C ASN A 82 -0.70 -13.99 34.40
#